data_AF-A0A6A5HP98-F1
#
_entry.id   AF-A0A6A5HP98-F1
#
_cell.length_a   1.000
_cell.length_b   1.000
_cell.length_c   1.000
_cell.angle_alpha   90.00
_cell.angle_beta   90.00
_cell.angle_gamma   90.00
#
_symmetry.space_group_name_H-M   'P 1'
#
loop_
_entity.id
_entity.type
_entity.pdbx_description
1 polymer ?
#
loop_
_entity_poly.entity_id
_entity_poly.type
_entity_poly.pdbx_seq_one_letter_code
_entity_poly.pdbx_strand_id
1 'polypeptide(L)' 'MNEDRQEEDEPYEPEFEILKVLEKKKNLEETMRIEENNERKLEIEKELEELDLQLMEKEVRMEQGRHVFGSV' A
#
# COMPACT_ATOMS: atom_id res chain seq x y z
N MET A 1 25.88 31.18 9.22
CA MET A 1 26.13 29.76 8.99
C MET A 1 24.78 29.18 8.62
N ASN A 2 24.57 28.88 7.34
CA ASN A 2 23.35 28.21 6.92
C ASN A 2 23.51 26.76 7.34
N GLU A 3 22.71 26.32 8.30
CA GLU A 3 22.59 24.92 8.68
C GLU A 3 21.85 24.23 7.53
N ASP A 4 22.60 23.64 6.61
CA ASP A 4 22.09 22.58 5.74
C ASP A 4 21.59 21.48 6.69
N ARG A 5 20.27 21.48 6.94
CA ARG A 5 19.61 20.35 7.60
C ARG A 5 19.82 19.17 6.65
N GLN A 6 20.79 18.33 6.98
CA GLN A 6 20.83 16.98 6.46
C GLN A 6 19.48 16.37 6.85
N GLU A 7 18.60 16.19 5.86
CA GLU A 7 17.47 15.28 5.98
C GLU A 7 18.10 13.92 6.27
N GLU A 8 18.28 13.61 7.56
CA GLU A 8 18.55 12.26 7.99
C GLU A 8 17.30 11.48 7.58
N ASP A 9 17.41 10.61 6.57
CA ASP A 9 16.37 9.66 6.21
C ASP A 9 15.85 9.06 7.52
N GLU A 10 14.61 9.37 7.90
CA GLU A 10 14.09 8.94 9.19
C GLU A 10 14.16 7.41 9.21
N PRO A 11 14.78 6.80 10.25
CA PRO A 11 14.79 5.36 10.33
C PRO A 11 13.34 4.88 10.28
N TYR A 12 13.06 3.93 9.39
CA TYR A 12 11.75 3.33 9.11
C TYR A 12 10.77 4.10 8.20
N GLU A 13 11.18 5.21 7.55
CA GLU A 13 10.32 5.91 6.57
C GLU A 13 9.77 4.98 5.45
N PRO A 14 10.55 4.04 4.88
CA PRO A 14 10.04 3.09 3.88
C PRO A 14 8.89 2.19 4.40
N GLU A 15 8.97 1.76 5.66
CA GLU A 15 7.97 0.94 6.34
C GLU A 15 6.67 1.71 6.58
N PHE A 16 6.76 3.02 6.86
CA PHE A 16 5.57 3.88 6.94
C PHE A 16 4.82 3.97 5.60
N GLU A 17 5.53 4.04 4.48
CA GLU A 17 4.90 4.05 3.15
C GLU A 17 4.16 2.74 2.85
N ILE A 18 4.73 1.59 3.25
CA ILE A 18 4.06 0.28 3.11
C ILE A 18 2.76 0.24 3.91
N LEU A 19 2.80 0.74 5.16
CA LEU A 19 1.61 0.78 6.02
C LEU A 19 0.50 1.64 5.42
N LYS A 20 0.84 2.80 4.82
CA LYS A 20 -0.14 3.66 4.13
C LYS A 20 -0.79 2.94 2.95
N VAL A 21 -0.01 2.22 2.14
CA VAL A 21 -0.52 1.44 1.00
C VAL A 21 -1.45 0.31 1.48
N LEU A 22 -1.07 -0.42 2.53
CA LEU A 22 -1.89 -1.47 3.13
C LEU A 22 -3.20 -0.94 3.71
N GLU A 23 -3.16 0.19 4.42
CA GLU A 23 -4.35 0.84 4.96
C GLU A 23 -5.31 1.27 3.85
N LYS A 24 -4.78 1.92 2.80
CA LYS A 24 -5.56 2.30 1.63
C LYS A 24 -6.21 1.10 0.95
N LYS A 25 -5.45 0.02 0.76
CA LYS A 25 -5.96 -1.23 0.17
C LYS A 25 -7.13 -1.79 0.98
N LYS A 26 -6.98 -1.89 2.30
CA LYS A 26 -8.04 -2.37 3.20
C LYS A 26 -9.32 -1.53 3.09
N ASN A 27 -9.19 -0.20 3.05
CA ASN A 27 -10.34 0.69 2.94
C ASN A 27 -11.07 0.52 1.60
N LEU A 28 -10.33 0.31 0.51
CA LEU A 28 -10.91 0.04 -0.82
C LEU A 28 -11.61 -1.32 -0.87
N GLU A 29 -11.03 -2.36 -0.28
CA GLU A 29 -11.68 -3.68 -0.16
C GLU A 29 -13.00 -3.60 0.63
N GLU A 30 -13.03 -2.81 1.70
CA GLU A 30 -14.26 -2.56 2.47
C GLU A 30 -15.30 -1.78 1.65
N THR A 31 -14.86 -0.73 0.96
CA THR A 31 -15.71 0.07 0.05
C THR A 31 -16.32 -0.81 -1.04
N MET A 32 -15.53 -1.69 -1.65
CA MET A 32 -15.97 -2.59 -2.72
C MET A 32 -17.05 -3.57 -2.27
N ARG A 33 -17.06 -3.98 -0.99
CA ARG A 33 -18.08 -4.89 -0.43
C ARG A 33 -19.47 -4.28 -0.39
N ILE A 34 -19.56 -2.96 -0.21
CA ILE A 34 -20.84 -2.25 -0.07
C ILE A 34 -21.21 -1.43 -1.32
N GLU A 35 -20.29 -1.26 -2.26
CA GLU A 35 -20.56 -0.57 -3.52
C GLU A 35 -21.61 -1.35 -4.33
N GLU A 36 -22.52 -0.64 -4.98
CA GLU A 36 -23.56 -1.21 -5.86
C GLU A 36 -23.38 -0.77 -7.32
N ASN A 37 -22.66 0.32 -7.55
CA ASN A 37 -22.34 0.81 -8.88
C ASN A 37 -21.21 0.00 -9.52
N ASN A 38 -21.52 -0.69 -10.63
CA ASN A 38 -20.58 -1.54 -11.35
C ASN A 38 -19.40 -0.78 -11.97
N GLU A 39 -19.60 0.45 -12.45
CA GLU A 39 -18.50 1.27 -12.98
C GLU A 39 -17.53 1.64 -11.86
N ARG A 40 -18.08 2.03 -10.69
CA ARG A 40 -17.27 2.35 -9.52
C ARG A 40 -16.53 1.13 -8.96
N LYS A 41 -17.14 -0.06 -8.99
CA LYS A 41 -16.46 -1.32 -8.66
C LYS A 41 -15.26 -1.56 -9.55
N LEU A 42 -15.41 -1.39 -10.86
CA LEU A 42 -14.32 -1.60 -11.81
C LEU A 42 -13.17 -0.61 -11.58
N GLU A 43 -13.46 0.63 -11.19
CA GLU A 43 -12.44 1.59 -10.78
C GLU A 43 -11.71 1.15 -9.52
N ILE A 44 -12.43 0.69 -8.51
CA ILE A 44 -11.85 0.19 -7.25
C ILE A 44 -11.00 -1.07 -7.51
N GLU A 45 -11.44 -1.98 -8.37
CA GLU A 45 -10.68 -3.19 -8.76
C GLU A 45 -9.33 -2.81 -9.38
N LYS A 46 -9.31 -1.84 -10.31
CA LYS A 46 -8.06 -1.35 -10.90
C LYS A 46 -7.14 -0.71 -9.87
N GLU A 47 -7.70 0.08 -8.96
CA GLU A 47 -6.91 0.71 -7.91
C GLU A 47 -6.32 -0.32 -6.94
N LEU A 48 -7.07 -1.39 -6.62
CA LEU A 48 -6.56 -2.50 -5.81
C LEU A 48 -5.41 -3.24 -6.51
N GLU A 49 -5.52 -3.47 -7.83
CA GLU A 49 -4.44 -4.07 -8.62
C GLU A 49 -3.16 -3.20 -8.63
N GLU A 50 -3.31 -1.88 -8.74
CA GLU A 50 -2.18 -0.94 -8.67
C GLU A 50 -1.51 -0.94 -7.29
N LEU A 51 -2.28 -1.01 -6.21
CA LEU A 51 -1.73 -1.12 -4.86
C LEU A 51 -1.01 -2.45 -4.64
N ASP A 52 -1.50 -3.54 -5.21
CA ASP A 52 -0.82 -4.84 -5.16
C ASP A 52 0.52 -4.84 -5.89
N LEU A 53 0.62 -4.15 -7.03
CA LEU A 53 1.90 -3.94 -7.71
C LEU A 53 2.89 -3.15 -6.85
N GLN A 54 2.43 -2.06 -6.21
CA GLN A 54 3.27 -1.27 -5.29
C GLN A 54 3.77 -2.07 -4.09
N LEU A 55 2.93 -2.95 -3.53
CA LEU A 55 3.33 -3.82 -2.43
C LEU A 55 4.36 -4.86 -2.90
N MET A 56 4.18 -5.44 -4.09
CA MET A 56 5.13 -6.40 -4.67
C MET A 56 6.50 -5.77 -4.95
N GLU A 57 6.55 -4.52 -5.43
CA GLU A 57 7.81 -3.77 -5.61
C GLU A 57 8.59 -3.58 -4.30
N LYS A 58 7.88 -3.53 -3.17
CA LYS A 58 8.43 -3.43 -1.82
C LYS A 58 8.63 -4.79 -1.14
N GLU A 59 8.63 -5.86 -1.94
CA GLU A 59 8.76 -7.25 -1.50
C GLU A 59 7.67 -7.72 -0.53
N VAL A 60 6.55 -7.01 -0.43
CA VAL A 60 5.39 -7.41 0.37
C VAL A 60 4.49 -8.32 -0.46
N ARG A 61 4.27 -9.53 0.02
CA ARG A 61 3.47 -10.56 -0.65
C ARG A 61 2.31 -11.03 0.23
N MET A 62 1.30 -11.60 -0.39
CA MET A 62 0.18 -12.25 0.30
C MET A 62 0.48 -13.74 0.50
N GLU A 63 0.61 -14.18 1.74
CA GLU A 63 0.73 -15.59 2.12
C GLU A 63 -0.35 -15.96 3.15
N GLN A 64 -1.11 -17.03 2.88
CA GLN A 64 -2.17 -17.53 3.78
C GLN A 64 -3.18 -16.44 4.24
N GLY A 65 -3.45 -15.45 3.38
CA GLY A 65 -4.34 -14.33 3.69
C GLY A 65 -3.73 -13.23 4.55
N ARG A 66 -2.39 -13.16 4.65
CA ARG A 66 -1.66 -12.11 5.37
C ARG A 66 -0.56 -11.52 4.50
N HIS A 67 -0.32 -10.24 4.65
CA HIS A 67 0.85 -9.58 4.06
C HIS A 67 2.11 -9.97 4.84
N VAL A 68 3.10 -10.48 4.12
CA VAL A 68 4.41 -10.87 4.63
C VAL A 68 5.50 -10.19 3.79
N PHE A 69 6.57 -9.77 4.45
CA PHE A 69 7.77 -9.30 3.76
C PHE A 69 8.52 -10.52 3.22
N GLY A 70 8.90 -10.49 1.95
CA GLY A 70 9.71 -11.53 1.34
C GLY A 70 11.10 -11.53 1.99
N SER A 71 11.50 -12.66 2.58
CA SER A 71 12.92 -12.92 2.81
C SER A 71 13.51 -13.44 1.50
N VAL A 72 14.58 -12.80 1.03
CA VAL A 72 15.51 -13.40 0.08
C VAL A 72 16.16 -14.64 0.70
#